data_AF-M2LUB1-F1
#
_entry.id   AF-M2LUB1-F1
#
_cell.length_a   1.000
_cell.length_b   1.000
_cell.length_c   1.000
_cell.angle_alpha   90.00
_cell.angle_beta   90.00
_cell.angle_gamma   90.00
#
_symmetry.space_group_name_H-M   'P 1'
#
loop_
_entity.id
_entity.type
_entity.pdbx_description
1 polymer ?
#
loop_
_entity_poly.entity_id
_entity_poly.type
_entity_poly.pdbx_seq_one_letter_code
_entity_poly.pdbx_strand_id
1 'polypeptide(L)'
;MDHTSHNALQGCVSSLRSSMQLLDSSINILDSGVSDYTRLAKVLQTTRHFELISSHDLAIAQSSLLSEIQPEVTNLLSRVETYLDKLERREQSLIAKAELQEGRLSRTSAGANRASGAKAPAAATPNGADALSAAEELRLQQLRQKKERLSYAVSRLELQAGQRQRQLRKSMAAQ
;
A
#
# COMPACT_ATOMS: atom_id res chain seq x y z
N MET A 1 -98.55 44.05 12.45
CA MET A 1 -97.18 43.98 13.02
C MET A 1 -96.28 43.08 12.15
N ASP A 2 -96.68 42.82 10.90
CA ASP A 2 -96.15 41.70 10.11
C ASP A 2 -95.11 42.15 9.07
N HIS A 3 -95.14 43.42 8.67
CA HIS A 3 -94.18 43.99 7.71
C HIS A 3 -92.75 44.10 8.26
N THR A 4 -92.59 44.34 9.56
CA THR A 4 -91.28 44.41 10.22
C THR A 4 -90.61 43.03 10.28
N SER A 5 -91.37 41.98 10.61
CA SER A 5 -90.88 40.61 10.62
C SER A 5 -90.53 40.11 9.21
N HIS A 6 -91.34 40.46 8.21
CA HIS A 6 -91.06 40.16 6.80
C HIS A 6 -89.77 40.83 6.32
N ASN A 7 -89.54 42.11 6.68
CA ASN A 7 -88.30 42.82 6.34
C ASN A 7 -87.06 42.22 7.03
N ALA A 8 -87.17 41.80 8.30
CA ALA A 8 -86.07 41.15 9.01
C ALA A 8 -85.70 39.79 8.39
N LEU A 9 -86.70 38.96 8.05
CA LEU A 9 -86.49 37.69 7.36
C LEU A 9 -85.89 37.88 5.97
N GLN A 10 -86.36 38.86 5.20
CA GLN A 10 -85.81 39.20 3.89
C GLN A 10 -84.35 39.68 4.01
N GLY A 11 -84.02 40.45 5.05
CA GLY A 11 -82.65 40.83 5.41
C GLY A 11 -81.77 39.61 5.72
N CYS A 12 -82.24 38.69 6.56
CA CYS A 12 -81.52 37.44 6.87
C CYS A 12 -81.29 36.57 5.63
N VAL A 13 -82.30 36.42 4.77
CA VAL A 13 -82.18 35.66 3.51
C VAL A 13 -81.20 36.32 2.56
N SER A 14 -81.21 37.66 2.47
CA SER A 14 -80.23 38.39 1.64
C SER A 14 -78.80 38.24 2.15
N SER A 15 -78.59 38.30 3.47
CA SER A 15 -77.27 38.10 4.10
C SER A 15 -76.76 36.67 3.93
N LEU A 16 -77.65 35.68 4.03
CA LEU A 16 -77.32 34.28 3.79
C LEU A 16 -76.93 34.04 2.32
N ARG A 17 -77.68 34.62 1.37
CA ARG A 17 -77.35 34.53 -0.07
C ARG A 17 -76.00 35.16 -0.38
N SER A 18 -75.69 36.32 0.20
CA SER A 18 -74.37 36.95 0.05
C SER A 18 -73.25 36.08 0.63
N SER A 19 -73.48 35.47 1.80
CA SER A 19 -72.50 34.53 2.40
C SER A 19 -72.27 33.31 1.52
N MET A 20 -73.32 32.72 0.93
CA MET A 20 -73.18 31.59 0.00
C MET A 20 -72.41 32.00 -1.26
N GLN A 21 -72.71 33.18 -1.83
CA GLN A 21 -72.00 33.68 -3.00
C GLN A 21 -70.51 33.93 -2.71
N LEU A 22 -70.17 34.42 -1.51
CA LEU A 22 -68.78 34.58 -1.07
C LEU A 22 -68.08 33.22 -0.92
N LEU A 23 -68.76 32.21 -0.36
CA LEU A 23 -68.21 30.87 -0.26
C LEU A 23 -67.96 30.25 -1.64
N ASP A 24 -68.90 30.36 -2.56
CA ASP A 24 -68.71 29.88 -3.94
C ASP A 24 -67.55 30.60 -4.63
N SER A 25 -67.42 31.91 -4.43
CA SER A 25 -66.26 32.67 -4.95
C SER A 25 -64.94 32.21 -4.34
N SER A 26 -64.93 31.90 -3.05
CA SER A 26 -63.75 31.43 -2.33
C SER A 26 -63.33 30.03 -2.80
N ILE A 27 -64.30 29.15 -3.05
CA ILE A 27 -64.07 27.81 -3.59
C ILE A 27 -63.47 27.91 -5.00
N ASN A 28 -64.04 28.75 -5.87
CA ASN A 28 -63.53 28.93 -7.23
C ASN A 28 -62.11 29.53 -7.25
N ILE A 29 -61.83 30.50 -6.38
CA ILE A 29 -60.48 31.06 -6.24
C ILE A 29 -59.52 29.97 -5.75
N LEU A 30 -59.90 29.16 -4.76
CA LEU A 30 -59.06 28.10 -4.23
C LEU A 30 -58.82 26.99 -5.26
N ASP A 31 -59.83 26.60 -6.02
CA ASP A 31 -59.70 25.57 -7.07
C ASP A 31 -58.74 26.03 -8.18
N SER A 32 -58.86 27.29 -8.62
CA SER A 32 -57.91 27.87 -9.58
C SER A 32 -56.48 27.96 -9.02
N GLY A 33 -56.33 28.31 -7.73
CA GLY A 33 -55.02 28.44 -7.07
C GLY A 33 -54.34 27.12 -6.72
N VAL A 34 -55.11 26.04 -6.54
CA VAL A 34 -54.60 24.72 -6.09
C VAL A 34 -54.54 23.70 -7.24
N SER A 35 -55.14 24.00 -8.40
CA SER A 35 -55.16 23.12 -9.58
C SER A 35 -53.80 22.51 -9.95
N ASP A 36 -52.71 23.29 -9.82
CA ASP A 36 -51.35 22.87 -10.19
C ASP A 36 -50.59 22.06 -9.11
N TYR A 37 -51.15 21.88 -7.90
CA TYR A 37 -50.44 21.21 -6.80
C TYR A 37 -50.15 19.75 -7.10
N THR A 38 -51.05 19.07 -7.81
CA THR A 38 -50.87 17.66 -8.19
C THR A 38 -49.68 17.47 -9.15
N ARG A 39 -49.43 18.44 -10.03
CA ARG A 39 -48.27 18.45 -10.93
C ARG A 39 -47.00 18.77 -10.16
N LEU A 40 -47.02 19.77 -9.29
CA LEU A 40 -45.87 20.14 -8.46
C LEU A 40 -45.44 18.98 -7.56
N ALA A 41 -46.39 18.24 -6.97
CA ALA A 41 -46.11 17.04 -6.20
C ALA A 41 -45.36 15.98 -7.03
N LYS A 42 -45.77 15.73 -8.27
CA LYS A 42 -45.09 14.79 -9.18
C LYS A 42 -43.70 15.27 -9.60
N VAL A 43 -43.53 16.58 -9.83
CA VAL A 43 -42.22 17.16 -10.22
C VAL A 43 -41.24 17.16 -9.05
N LEU A 44 -41.69 17.43 -7.83
CA LEU A 44 -40.85 17.31 -6.64
C LEU A 44 -40.52 15.85 -6.29
N GLN A 45 -41.39 14.89 -6.67
CA GLN A 45 -41.08 13.46 -6.55
C GLN A 45 -39.96 13.01 -7.48
N THR A 46 -39.72 13.69 -8.62
CA THR A 46 -38.52 13.48 -9.43
C THR A 46 -37.29 14.07 -8.74
N THR A 47 -36.83 13.38 -7.69
CA THR A 47 -35.55 13.65 -7.04
C THR A 47 -34.44 13.18 -7.98
N ARG A 48 -33.84 14.13 -8.70
CA ARG A 48 -32.49 13.89 -9.24
C ARG A 48 -31.59 13.64 -8.03
N HIS A 49 -31.06 12.43 -7.90
CA HIS A 49 -30.14 12.07 -6.84
C HIS A 49 -28.84 12.88 -6.99
N PHE A 50 -28.79 14.05 -6.36
CA PHE A 50 -27.55 14.76 -6.15
C PHE A 50 -26.95 14.23 -4.87
N GLU A 51 -25.90 13.42 -4.99
CA GLU A 51 -25.10 13.08 -3.83
C GLU A 51 -24.22 14.29 -3.51
N LEU A 52 -24.62 15.00 -2.47
CA LEU A 52 -23.85 16.09 -1.89
C LEU A 52 -22.86 15.47 -0.91
N ILE A 53 -21.62 15.31 -1.37
CA ILE A 53 -20.50 14.94 -0.51
C ILE A 53 -19.96 16.23 0.10
N SER A 54 -19.84 16.28 1.43
CA SER A 54 -19.28 17.46 2.08
C SER A 54 -17.77 17.54 1.78
N SER A 55 -17.25 18.76 1.61
CA SER A 55 -15.80 18.97 1.42
C SER A 55 -14.99 18.46 2.61
N HIS A 56 -15.58 18.45 3.80
CA HIS A 56 -14.97 17.95 5.02
C HIS A 56 -14.81 16.42 4.99
N ASP A 57 -15.87 15.70 4.61
CA ASP A 57 -15.83 14.24 4.48
C ASP A 57 -14.83 13.80 3.41
N LEU A 58 -14.72 14.58 2.32
CA LEU A 58 -13.72 14.37 1.28
C LEU A 58 -12.30 14.50 1.84
N ALA A 59 -12.01 15.54 2.62
CA ALA A 59 -10.70 15.73 3.24
C ALA A 59 -10.36 14.61 4.24
N ILE A 60 -11.33 14.18 5.04
CA ILE A 60 -11.16 13.05 5.97
C ILE A 60 -10.86 11.77 5.18
N ALA A 61 -11.66 11.44 4.18
CA ALA A 61 -11.46 10.25 3.36
C ALA A 61 -10.09 10.25 2.67
N GLN A 62 -9.65 11.39 2.13
CA GLN A 62 -8.31 11.55 1.59
C GLN A 62 -7.22 11.31 2.63
N SER A 63 -7.34 11.92 3.81
CA SER A 63 -6.35 11.74 4.88
C SER A 63 -6.27 10.28 5.36
N SER A 64 -7.42 9.59 5.44
CA SER A 64 -7.51 8.17 5.77
C SER A 64 -6.81 7.31 4.73
N LEU A 65 -7.12 7.52 3.44
CA LEU A 65 -6.48 6.80 2.34
C LEU A 65 -4.98 7.05 2.29
N LEU A 66 -4.52 8.28 2.52
CA LEU A 66 -3.10 8.57 2.60
C LEU A 66 -2.43 7.85 3.77
N SER A 67 -3.07 7.81 4.94
CA SER A 67 -2.52 7.10 6.10
C SER A 67 -2.43 5.57 5.89
N GLU A 68 -3.28 5.01 5.02
CA GLU A 68 -3.29 3.59 4.67
C GLU A 68 -2.28 3.27 3.56
N ILE A 69 -2.22 4.08 2.51
CA ILE A 69 -1.40 3.83 1.32
C ILE A 69 0.08 4.13 1.59
N GLN A 70 0.39 5.17 2.37
CA GLN A 70 1.77 5.60 2.59
C GLN A 70 2.67 4.53 3.24
N PRO A 71 2.28 3.82 4.32
CA PRO A 71 3.09 2.74 4.87
C PRO A 71 3.29 1.58 3.87
N GLU A 72 2.28 1.25 3.06
CA GLU A 72 2.39 0.20 2.04
C GLU A 72 3.39 0.58 0.94
N VAL A 73 3.33 1.82 0.45
CA VAL A 73 4.29 2.32 -0.55
C VAL A 73 5.71 2.33 0.01
N THR A 74 5.91 2.79 1.25
CA THR A 74 7.24 2.78 1.88
C THR A 74 7.79 1.37 2.08
N ASN A 75 6.93 0.40 2.42
CA ASN A 75 7.33 -1.01 2.51
C ASN A 75 7.75 -1.54 1.12
N LEU A 76 6.95 -1.30 0.08
CA LEU A 76 7.29 -1.68 -1.29
C LEU A 76 8.60 -1.04 -1.76
N LEU A 77 8.84 0.23 -1.46
CA LEU A 77 10.10 0.91 -1.76
C LEU A 77 11.28 0.24 -1.04
N SER A 78 11.18 0.01 0.26
CA SER A 78 12.23 -0.68 1.03
C SER A 78 12.53 -2.08 0.48
N ARG A 79 11.49 -2.80 0.03
CA ARG A 79 11.65 -4.10 -0.61
C ARG A 79 12.42 -3.96 -1.92
N VAL A 80 12.05 -3.01 -2.79
CA VAL A 80 12.75 -2.77 -4.06
C VAL A 80 14.21 -2.38 -3.83
N GLU A 81 14.50 -1.52 -2.87
CA GLU A 81 15.88 -1.16 -2.47
C GLU A 81 16.69 -2.40 -2.08
N THR A 82 16.15 -3.28 -1.24
CA THR A 82 16.87 -4.52 -0.89
C THR A 82 17.08 -5.46 -2.08
N TYR A 83 16.21 -5.44 -3.10
CA TYR A 83 16.42 -6.21 -4.33
C TYR A 83 17.47 -5.57 -5.22
N LEU A 84 17.50 -4.24 -5.32
CA LEU A 84 18.54 -3.50 -6.03
C LEU A 84 19.92 -3.78 -5.40
N ASP A 85 20.05 -3.69 -4.08
CA ASP A 85 21.30 -4.00 -3.38
C ASP A 85 21.79 -5.44 -3.66
N LYS A 86 20.86 -6.41 -3.72
CA LYS A 86 21.19 -7.80 -4.05
C LYS A 86 21.66 -7.94 -5.49
N LEU A 87 21.03 -7.25 -6.43
CA LEU A 87 21.40 -7.25 -7.83
C LEU A 87 22.76 -6.59 -8.04
N GLU A 88 23.00 -5.45 -7.40
CA GLU A 88 24.28 -4.72 -7.46
C GLU A 88 25.43 -5.58 -6.91
N ARG A 89 25.24 -6.22 -5.74
CA ARG A 89 26.24 -7.15 -5.19
C ARG A 89 26.51 -8.33 -6.12
N ARG A 90 25.47 -8.84 -6.79
CA ARG A 90 25.60 -9.93 -7.76
C ARG A 90 26.35 -9.48 -9.00
N GLU A 91 26.08 -8.28 -9.49
CA GLU A 91 26.79 -7.64 -10.59
C GLU A 91 28.28 -7.47 -10.26
N GLN A 92 28.61 -6.84 -9.12
CA GLN A 92 29.99 -6.68 -8.65
C GLN A 92 30.71 -8.03 -8.51
N SER A 93 30.02 -9.06 -8.00
CA SER A 93 30.58 -10.40 -7.89
C SER A 93 30.83 -11.05 -9.25
N LEU A 94 30.02 -10.76 -10.27
CA LEU A 94 30.20 -11.26 -11.63
C LEU A 94 31.33 -10.51 -12.35
N ILE A 95 31.44 -9.19 -12.16
CA ILE A 95 32.55 -8.37 -12.66
C ILE A 95 33.87 -8.89 -12.10
N ALA A 96 33.97 -9.06 -10.77
CA ALA A 96 35.17 -9.59 -10.14
C ALA A 96 35.54 -11.01 -10.64
N LYS A 97 34.55 -11.84 -10.96
CA LYS A 97 34.79 -13.17 -11.58
C LYS A 97 35.29 -13.06 -13.00
N ALA A 98 34.73 -12.15 -13.80
CA ALA A 98 35.16 -11.91 -15.17
C ALA A 98 36.60 -11.39 -15.21
N GLU A 99 36.94 -10.40 -14.39
CA GLU A 99 38.30 -9.85 -14.25
C GLU A 99 39.30 -10.91 -13.79
N LEU A 100 38.93 -11.76 -12.83
CA LEU A 100 39.77 -12.85 -12.36
C LEU A 100 40.00 -13.90 -13.46
N GLN A 101 38.97 -14.22 -14.24
CA GLN A 101 39.09 -15.13 -15.38
C GLN A 101 39.96 -14.55 -16.48
N GLU A 102 39.79 -13.27 -16.82
CA GLU A 102 40.62 -12.55 -17.79
C GLU A 102 42.08 -12.46 -17.33
N GLY A 103 42.33 -12.16 -16.05
CA GLY A 103 43.65 -12.18 -15.44
C GLY A 103 44.31 -13.57 -15.48
N ARG A 104 43.53 -14.65 -15.39
CA ARG A 104 44.04 -16.02 -15.57
C ARG A 104 44.30 -16.34 -17.03
N LEU A 105 43.40 -15.96 -17.95
CA LEU A 105 43.53 -16.21 -19.38
C LEU A 105 44.71 -15.44 -20.01
N SER A 106 44.94 -14.20 -19.58
CA SER A 106 46.09 -13.39 -20.00
C SER A 106 47.41 -13.99 -19.52
N ARG A 107 47.47 -14.53 -18.30
CA ARG A 107 48.64 -15.27 -17.80
C ARG A 107 48.88 -16.59 -18.54
N THR A 108 47.82 -17.37 -18.82
CA THR A 108 47.95 -18.63 -19.57
C THR A 108 48.31 -18.39 -21.03
N SER A 109 47.78 -17.36 -21.67
CA SER A 109 48.14 -16.97 -23.05
C SER A 109 49.56 -16.39 -23.14
N ALA A 110 50.01 -15.60 -22.15
CA ALA A 110 51.40 -15.15 -22.06
C ALA A 110 52.38 -16.31 -21.79
N GLY A 111 51.95 -17.34 -21.04
CA GLY A 111 52.70 -18.58 -20.86
C GLY A 111 52.71 -19.48 -22.10
N ALA A 112 51.59 -19.56 -22.82
CA ALA A 112 51.45 -20.35 -24.05
C ALA A 112 52.24 -19.74 -25.22
N ASN A 113 52.28 -18.41 -25.36
CA ASN A 113 53.11 -17.74 -26.37
C ASN A 113 54.61 -17.80 -26.08
N ARG A 114 55.03 -18.08 -24.83
CA ARG A 114 56.43 -18.39 -24.50
C ARG A 114 56.75 -19.89 -24.58
N ALA A 115 55.75 -20.76 -24.65
CA ALA A 115 55.91 -22.20 -24.81
C ALA A 115 55.85 -22.68 -26.28
N SER A 116 55.57 -21.79 -27.24
CA SER A 116 55.61 -22.10 -28.69
C SER A 116 57.04 -22.29 -29.26
N GLY A 117 58.09 -22.19 -28.44
CA GLY A 117 59.49 -22.27 -28.89
C GLY A 117 60.30 -23.47 -28.38
N ALA A 118 59.78 -24.28 -27.45
CA ALA A 118 60.56 -25.34 -26.82
C ALA A 118 59.98 -26.72 -27.12
N LYS A 119 60.41 -27.26 -28.25
CA LYS A 119 60.31 -28.68 -28.58
C LYS A 119 61.20 -29.45 -27.59
N ALA A 120 60.62 -30.15 -26.61
CA ALA A 120 61.29 -31.24 -25.90
C ALA A 120 60.29 -32.15 -25.17
N PRO A 121 60.63 -33.43 -24.98
CA PRO A 121 59.67 -34.53 -25.01
C PRO A 121 59.27 -35.06 -23.62
N ALA A 122 58.21 -35.85 -23.63
CA ALA A 122 57.78 -36.86 -22.66
C ALA A 122 58.59 -37.00 -21.36
N ALA A 123 57.90 -36.79 -20.22
CA ALA A 123 58.23 -37.45 -18.97
C ALA A 123 56.93 -37.85 -18.25
N ALA A 124 56.61 -39.13 -18.34
CA ALA A 124 55.66 -39.79 -17.48
C ALA A 124 56.27 -39.96 -16.08
N THR A 125 55.60 -39.44 -15.05
CA THR A 125 55.73 -39.91 -13.67
C THR A 125 54.46 -39.51 -12.87
N PRO A 126 53.59 -40.47 -12.50
CA PRO A 126 52.57 -40.26 -11.48
C PRO A 126 53.20 -40.57 -10.10
N ASN A 127 52.95 -39.74 -9.08
CA ASN A 127 53.06 -40.04 -7.62
C ASN A 127 53.37 -38.80 -6.73
N GLY A 128 52.86 -37.60 -7.05
CA GLY A 128 53.07 -36.41 -6.20
C GLY A 128 51.82 -35.56 -5.90
N ALA A 129 50.68 -35.84 -6.55
CA ALA A 129 49.49 -35.00 -6.45
C ALA A 129 48.63 -35.29 -5.20
N ASP A 130 48.64 -36.53 -4.69
CA ASP A 130 47.76 -36.94 -3.58
C ASP A 130 48.19 -36.38 -2.22
N ALA A 131 49.48 -36.15 -1.99
CA ALA A 131 49.97 -35.60 -0.72
C ALA A 131 49.62 -34.10 -0.54
N LEU A 132 49.56 -33.35 -1.64
CA LEU A 132 49.12 -31.95 -1.65
C LEU A 132 47.60 -31.85 -1.46
N SER A 133 46.84 -32.74 -2.10
CA SER A 133 45.38 -32.87 -1.91
C SER A 133 45.01 -33.19 -0.45
N ALA A 134 45.69 -34.16 0.17
CA ALA A 134 45.42 -34.56 1.56
C ALA A 134 45.74 -33.43 2.56
N ALA A 135 46.80 -32.66 2.33
CA ALA A 135 47.14 -31.50 3.16
C ALA A 135 46.12 -30.35 3.00
N GLU A 136 45.58 -30.15 1.80
CA GLU A 136 44.52 -29.18 1.52
C GLU A 136 43.19 -29.60 2.14
N GLU A 137 42.84 -30.89 2.09
CA GLU A 137 41.64 -31.44 2.72
C GLU A 137 41.65 -31.29 4.25
N LEU A 138 42.79 -31.55 4.91
CA LEU A 138 42.93 -31.34 6.35
C LEU A 138 42.78 -29.87 6.75
N ARG A 139 43.33 -28.94 5.95
CA ARG A 139 43.14 -27.49 6.17
C ARG A 139 41.67 -27.10 6.00
N LEU A 140 40.98 -27.66 5.02
CA LEU A 140 39.57 -27.41 4.77
C LEU A 140 38.70 -27.92 5.94
N GLN A 141 38.99 -29.10 6.47
CA GLN A 141 38.33 -29.63 7.67
C GLN A 141 38.58 -28.75 8.91
N GLN A 142 39.82 -28.29 9.12
CA GLN A 142 40.12 -27.35 10.22
C GLN A 142 39.38 -26.02 10.08
N LEU A 143 39.26 -25.49 8.87
CA LEU A 143 38.50 -24.26 8.61
C LEU A 143 37.00 -24.47 8.83
N ARG A 144 36.45 -25.63 8.47
CA ARG A 144 35.05 -25.99 8.78
C ARG A 144 34.79 -26.04 10.28
N GLN A 145 35.65 -26.71 11.05
CA GLN A 145 35.53 -26.76 12.52
C GLN A 145 35.65 -25.38 13.16
N LYS A 146 36.57 -24.53 12.67
CA LYS A 146 36.70 -23.14 13.12
C LYS A 146 35.44 -22.33 12.80
N LYS A 147 34.87 -22.49 11.60
CA LYS A 147 33.61 -21.86 11.20
C LYS A 147 32.46 -22.28 12.13
N GLU A 148 32.33 -23.57 12.43
CA GLU A 148 31.27 -24.08 13.31
C GLU A 148 31.40 -23.52 14.73
N ARG A 149 32.61 -23.52 15.32
CA ARG A 149 32.87 -22.93 16.64
C ARG A 149 32.54 -21.45 16.69
N LEU A 150 32.95 -20.69 15.67
CA LEU A 150 32.64 -19.26 15.58
C LEU A 150 31.14 -19.03 15.38
N SER A 151 30.46 -19.85 14.57
CA SER A 151 29.01 -19.73 14.38
C SER A 151 28.22 -19.97 15.67
N TYR A 152 28.65 -20.94 16.48
CA TYR A 152 28.06 -21.19 17.79
C TYR A 152 28.32 -20.03 18.77
N ALA A 153 29.54 -19.47 18.78
CA ALA A 153 29.85 -18.31 19.61
C ALA A 153 29.02 -17.08 19.22
N VAL A 154 28.84 -16.83 17.92
CA VAL A 154 27.99 -15.75 17.40
C VAL A 154 26.54 -15.95 17.81
N SER A 155 25.96 -17.13 17.58
CA SER A 155 24.56 -17.42 17.96
C SER A 155 24.33 -17.25 19.47
N ARG A 156 25.29 -17.65 20.30
CA ARG A 156 25.24 -17.43 21.75
C ARG A 156 25.29 -15.94 22.13
N LEU A 157 26.17 -15.16 21.49
CA LEU A 157 26.29 -13.72 21.73
C LEU A 157 25.02 -12.96 21.28
N GLU A 158 24.43 -13.34 20.15
CA GLU A 158 23.16 -12.79 19.67
C GLU A 158 22.03 -13.05 20.67
N LEU A 159 21.95 -14.28 21.21
CA LEU A 159 20.96 -14.62 22.23
C LEU A 159 21.14 -13.76 23.49
N GLN A 160 22.38 -13.59 23.95
CA GLN A 160 22.70 -12.77 25.13
C GLN A 160 22.39 -11.28 24.88
N ALA A 161 22.69 -10.76 23.69
CA ALA A 161 22.37 -9.40 23.30
C ALA A 161 20.86 -9.16 23.27
N GLY A 162 20.09 -10.09 22.69
CA GLY A 162 18.63 -10.03 22.66
C GLY A 162 18.01 -10.09 24.07
N GLN A 163 18.56 -10.92 24.96
CA GLN A 163 18.13 -10.96 26.36
C GLN A 163 18.40 -9.64 27.10
N ARG A 164 19.60 -9.07 26.96
CA ARG A 164 19.95 -7.77 27.54
C ARG A 164 19.08 -6.64 27.00
N GLN A 165 18.82 -6.61 25.69
CA GLN A 165 17.94 -5.60 25.09
C GLN A 165 16.51 -5.69 25.65
N ARG A 166 15.99 -6.91 25.86
CA ARG A 166 14.68 -7.12 26.48
C ARG A 166 14.67 -6.69 27.95
N GLN A 167 15.72 -6.98 28.71
CA GLN A 167 15.86 -6.55 30.10
C GLN A 167 15.92 -5.02 30.20
N LEU A 168 16.70 -4.36 29.35
CA LEU A 168 16.77 -2.90 29.29
C LEU A 168 15.43 -2.26 28.92
N ARG A 169 14.70 -2.83 27.95
CA ARG A 169 13.34 -2.36 27.63
C ARG A 169 12.39 -2.49 28.82
N LYS A 170 12.47 -3.58 29.57
CA LYS A 170 11.65 -3.78 30.78
C LYS A 170 12.02 -2.81 31.91
N SER A 171 13.31 -2.54 32.13
CA SER A 171 13.75 -1.61 33.18
C SER A 171 13.47 -0.14 32.82
N MET A 172 13.55 0.22 31.53
CA MET A 172 13.21 1.57 31.05
C MET A 172 11.71 1.85 31.01
N ALA A 173 10.86 0.82 30.93
CA ALA A 173 9.40 0.96 30.94
C ALA A 173 8.80 0.99 32.36
N ALA A 174 9.60 0.75 33.40
CA ALA A 174 9.18 0.72 34.80
C ALA A 174 9.64 1.97 35.59
N GLN A 175 10.12 3.01 34.89
CA GLN A 175 10.68 4.24 35.45
C GLN A 175 9.84 5.46 35.06
#